data_AF-A0A327JWJ0-F1
#
_entry.id   AF-A0A327JWJ0-F1
#
_cell.length_a   1.000
_cell.length_b   1.000
_cell.length_c   1.000
_cell.angle_alpha   90.00
_cell.angle_beta   90.00
_cell.angle_gamma   90.00
#
_symmetry.space_group_name_H-M   'P 1'
#
loop_
_entity.id
_entity.type
_entity.pdbx_description
1 polymer ?
#
loop_
_entity_poly.entity_id
_entity_poly.type
_entity_poly.pdbx_seq_one_letter_code
_entity_poly.pdbx_strand_id
1 'polypeptide(L)'
;MKPLPHTPDLLAVAPRVIWFEPPETALADPVRFLAYVMTYGTAEDVAIVRRHVGDEGFREAIAKAPPGILDARSWAYWNVMAGNDPPPPMPRRHIPG
;
A
#
# COMPACT_ATOMS: atom_id res chain seq x y z
N MET A 1 -10.12 -3.40 5.13
CA MET A 1 -10.47 -2.06 4.60
C MET A 1 -11.58 -2.12 3.57
N LYS A 2 -12.43 -1.09 3.52
CA LYS A 2 -13.44 -0.89 2.47
C LYS A 2 -12.78 -0.23 1.25
N PRO A 3 -13.30 -0.45 0.01
CA PRO A 3 -12.83 0.25 -1.19
C PRO A 3 -12.67 1.76 -0.97
N LEU A 4 -11.62 2.35 -1.55
CA LEU A 4 -11.35 3.78 -1.41
C LEU A 4 -12.31 4.58 -2.30
N PRO A 5 -12.72 5.80 -1.87
CA PRO A 5 -13.56 6.65 -2.69
C PRO A 5 -12.81 7.13 -3.94
N HIS A 6 -13.53 7.37 -5.04
CA HIS A 6 -12.96 7.90 -6.28
C HIS A 6 -12.86 9.42 -6.24
N THR A 7 -12.14 9.96 -5.25
CA THR A 7 -11.87 11.39 -5.18
C THR A 7 -10.84 11.80 -6.24
N PRO A 8 -10.88 13.04 -6.76
CA PRO A 8 -9.95 13.48 -7.81
C PRO A 8 -8.47 13.31 -7.45
N ASP A 9 -8.11 13.47 -6.18
CA ASP A 9 -6.73 13.31 -5.71
C ASP A 9 -6.29 11.84 -5.66
N LEU A 10 -7.15 10.91 -5.21
CA LEU A 10 -6.85 9.47 -5.26
C LEU A 10 -6.78 8.95 -6.70
N LEU A 11 -7.69 9.40 -7.56
CA LEU A 11 -7.67 9.06 -8.99
C LEU A 11 -6.40 9.59 -9.68
N ALA A 12 -5.84 10.70 -9.22
CA ALA A 12 -4.57 11.23 -9.73
C ALA A 12 -3.33 10.47 -9.22
N VAL A 13 -3.38 9.95 -7.98
CA VAL A 13 -2.28 9.15 -7.40
C VAL A 13 -2.23 7.74 -7.98
N ALA A 14 -3.38 7.10 -8.16
CA ALA A 14 -3.47 5.70 -8.61
C ALA A 14 -2.58 5.34 -9.82
N PRO A 15 -2.62 6.06 -10.95
CA PRO A 15 -1.81 5.73 -12.12
C PRO A 15 -0.30 5.96 -11.93
N ARG A 16 0.11 6.69 -10.88
CA ARG A 16 1.54 6.92 -10.55
C ARG A 16 2.19 5.71 -9.88
N VAL A 17 1.41 4.99 -9.07
CA VAL A 17 1.89 3.84 -8.29
C VAL A 17 1.47 2.51 -8.89
N ILE A 18 0.37 2.49 -9.64
CA ILE A 18 -0.15 1.34 -10.38
C ILE A 18 -0.48 1.81 -11.81
N TRP A 19 0.47 1.69 -12.73
CA TRP A 19 0.35 2.22 -14.11
C TRP A 19 -0.25 1.23 -15.12
N PHE A 20 -0.56 0.00 -14.71
CA PHE A 20 -0.92 -1.11 -15.60
C PHE A 20 -2.41 -1.51 -15.53
N GLU A 21 -3.24 -0.78 -14.79
CA GLU A 21 -4.69 -1.00 -14.69
C GLU A 21 -5.44 0.33 -14.42
N PRO A 22 -6.77 0.36 -14.59
CA PRO A 22 -7.56 1.56 -14.32
C PRO A 22 -7.49 2.01 -12.84
N PRO A 23 -7.46 3.33 -12.57
CA PRO A 23 -7.47 3.88 -11.21
C PRO A 23 -8.60 3.34 -10.32
N GLU A 24 -9.80 3.18 -10.87
CA GLU A 24 -10.97 2.68 -10.15
C GLU A 24 -10.78 1.22 -9.71
N THR A 25 -10.14 0.41 -10.55
CA THR A 25 -9.78 -0.99 -10.23
C THR A 25 -8.71 -1.04 -9.14
N ALA A 26 -7.72 -0.15 -9.19
CA ALA A 26 -6.70 -0.04 -8.16
C ALA A 26 -7.31 0.31 -6.79
N LEU A 27 -8.19 1.33 -6.76
CA LEU A 27 -8.82 1.82 -5.53
C LEU A 27 -9.85 0.83 -4.93
N ALA A 28 -10.33 -0.13 -5.72
CA ALA A 28 -11.22 -1.20 -5.26
C ALA A 28 -10.55 -2.21 -4.30
N ASP A 29 -9.21 -2.34 -4.36
CA ASP A 29 -8.41 -3.13 -3.41
C ASP A 29 -7.43 -2.23 -2.63
N PRO A 30 -7.88 -1.63 -1.52
CA PRO A 30 -7.09 -0.68 -0.75
C PRO A 30 -5.79 -1.26 -0.19
N VAL A 31 -5.76 -2.55 0.19
CA VAL A 31 -4.56 -3.17 0.76
C VAL A 31 -3.48 -3.26 -0.31
N ARG A 32 -3.84 -3.75 -1.51
CA ARG A 32 -2.93 -3.80 -2.65
C ARG A 32 -2.51 -2.40 -3.08
N PHE A 33 -3.45 -1.47 -3.19
CA PHE A 33 -3.15 -0.09 -3.53
C PHE A 33 -2.13 0.53 -2.57
N LEU A 34 -2.35 0.41 -1.27
CA LEU A 34 -1.43 0.92 -0.25
C LEU A 34 -0.07 0.23 -0.30
N ALA A 35 0.01 -1.07 -0.61
CA ALA A 35 1.29 -1.74 -0.83
C ALA A 35 2.09 -1.11 -1.99
N TYR A 36 1.43 -0.74 -3.09
CA TYR A 36 2.06 0.02 -4.18
C TYR A 36 2.44 1.44 -3.76
N VAL A 37 1.59 2.14 -3.02
CA VAL A 37 1.92 3.48 -2.46
C VAL A 37 3.14 3.43 -1.55
N MET A 38 3.24 2.42 -0.68
CA MET A 38 4.38 2.22 0.22
C MET A 38 5.69 1.89 -0.52
N THR A 39 5.59 1.36 -1.73
CA THR A 39 6.75 0.91 -2.53
C THR A 39 7.21 1.98 -3.52
N TYR A 40 6.27 2.59 -4.25
CA TYR A 40 6.55 3.48 -5.37
C TYR A 40 6.06 4.92 -5.17
N GLY A 41 5.23 5.16 -4.16
CA GLY A 41 4.67 6.49 -3.91
C GLY A 41 5.72 7.50 -3.47
N THR A 42 5.58 8.73 -3.95
CA THR A 42 6.35 9.87 -3.44
C THR A 42 5.85 10.29 -2.05
N ALA A 43 6.60 11.15 -1.35
CA ALA A 43 6.14 11.71 -0.08
C ALA A 43 4.82 12.49 -0.23
N GLU A 44 4.60 13.14 -1.37
CA GLU A 44 3.36 13.84 -1.70
C GLU A 44 2.20 12.84 -1.89
N ASP A 45 2.41 11.76 -2.64
CA ASP A 45 1.40 10.72 -2.83
C ASP A 45 1.00 10.07 -1.49
N VAL A 46 2.00 9.78 -0.65
CA VAL A 46 1.77 9.25 0.71
C VAL A 46 0.96 10.24 1.54
N ALA A 47 1.28 11.54 1.50
CA ALA A 47 0.52 12.57 2.22
C ALA A 47 -0.93 12.65 1.73
N ILE A 48 -1.16 12.60 0.41
CA ILE A 48 -2.50 12.57 -0.18
C ILE A 48 -3.29 11.37 0.34
N VAL A 49 -2.75 10.16 0.18
CA VAL A 49 -3.44 8.91 0.56
C VAL A 49 -3.67 8.86 2.06
N ARG A 50 -2.72 9.33 2.88
CA ARG A 50 -2.85 9.38 4.35
C ARG A 50 -4.03 10.21 4.83
N ARG A 51 -4.44 11.26 4.10
CA ARG A 51 -5.66 12.03 4.44
C ARG A 51 -6.94 11.19 4.33
N HIS A 52 -6.94 10.14 3.52
CA HIS A 52 -8.11 9.27 3.28
C HIS A 52 -8.13 8.05 4.20
N VAL A 53 -6.98 7.47 4.50
CA VAL A 53 -6.90 6.19 5.25
C VAL A 53 -6.30 6.32 6.65
N GLY A 54 -5.69 7.47 6.96
CA GLY A 54 -4.95 7.68 8.21
C GLY A 54 -3.76 6.73 8.38
N ASP A 55 -3.11 6.82 9.53
CA ASP A 55 -1.99 5.92 9.86
C ASP A 55 -2.46 4.47 10.03
N GLU A 56 -3.67 4.28 10.55
CA GLU A 56 -4.28 2.95 10.72
C GLU A 56 -4.44 2.20 9.40
N GLY A 57 -4.78 2.90 8.31
CA GLY A 57 -4.85 2.28 6.99
C GLY A 57 -3.49 1.74 6.51
N PHE A 58 -2.41 2.49 6.75
CA PHE A 58 -1.06 2.00 6.44
C PHE A 58 -0.64 0.83 7.35
N ARG A 59 -1.00 0.87 8.64
CA ARG A 59 -0.77 -0.25 9.59
C ARG A 59 -1.51 -1.52 9.16
N GLU A 60 -2.78 -1.40 8.78
CA GLU A 60 -3.56 -2.53 8.27
C GLU A 60 -2.97 -3.07 6.95
N ALA A 61 -2.59 -2.17 6.04
CA ALA A 61 -2.03 -2.57 4.75
C ALA A 61 -0.69 -3.30 4.87
N ILE A 62 0.24 -2.83 5.71
CA ILE A 62 1.52 -3.51 5.91
C ILE A 62 1.34 -4.87 6.59
N ALA A 63 0.40 -4.98 7.54
CA ALA A 63 0.08 -6.24 8.20
C ALA A 63 -0.56 -7.29 7.27
N LYS A 64 -1.25 -6.84 6.22
CA LYS A 64 -1.95 -7.70 5.25
C LYS A 64 -1.28 -7.72 3.87
N ALA A 65 -0.06 -7.19 3.75
CA ALA A 65 0.57 -6.99 2.47
C ALA A 65 0.73 -8.31 1.70
N PRO A 66 0.36 -8.36 0.41
CA PRO A 66 0.56 -9.56 -0.39
C PRO A 66 2.05 -9.75 -0.72
N PRO A 67 2.49 -11.00 -0.94
CA PRO A 67 3.86 -11.27 -1.37
C PRO A 67 4.15 -10.65 -2.74
N GLY A 68 5.33 -10.05 -2.89
CA GLY A 68 5.87 -9.62 -4.19
C GLY A 68 5.61 -8.18 -4.62
N ILE A 69 4.91 -7.36 -3.81
CA ILE A 69 4.73 -5.93 -4.10
C ILE A 69 5.79 -5.09 -3.37
N LEU A 70 5.88 -5.21 -2.04
CA LEU A 70 6.88 -4.48 -1.27
C LEU A 70 8.28 -5.04 -1.51
N ASP A 71 9.23 -4.15 -1.77
CA ASP A 71 10.65 -4.48 -1.70
C ASP A 71 11.13 -4.53 -0.23
N ALA A 72 12.33 -5.07 -0.01
CA ALA A 72 12.88 -5.27 1.33
C ALA A 72 13.08 -3.95 2.11
N ARG A 73 13.41 -2.86 1.41
CA ARG A 73 13.64 -1.55 2.03
C ARG A 73 12.33 -0.93 2.49
N SER A 74 11.32 -0.92 1.62
CA SER A 74 9.99 -0.43 1.96
C SER A 74 9.34 -1.29 3.04
N TRP A 75 9.52 -2.61 3.00
CA TRP A 75 9.04 -3.51 4.05
C TRP A 75 9.63 -3.16 5.42
N ALA A 76 10.95 -2.98 5.50
CA ALA A 76 11.61 -2.62 6.76
C ALA A 76 11.13 -1.25 7.27
N TYR A 77 11.13 -0.24 6.41
CA TYR A 77 10.72 1.13 6.78
C TYR A 77 9.27 1.17 7.29
N TRP A 78 8.32 0.65 6.51
CA TRP A 78 6.90 0.75 6.86
C TRP A 78 6.51 -0.10 8.06
N ASN A 79 7.22 -1.20 8.33
CA ASN A 79 7.03 -1.94 9.57
C ASN A 79 7.50 -1.15 10.80
N VAL A 80 8.65 -0.48 10.73
CA VAL A 80 9.08 0.42 11.82
C VAL A 80 8.07 1.55 12.02
N MET A 81 7.59 2.17 10.93
CA MET A 81 6.55 3.21 11.00
C MET A 81 5.22 2.69 11.58
N ALA A 82 4.94 1.40 11.43
CA ALA A 82 3.78 0.73 12.02
C ALA A 82 4.00 0.28 13.49
N GLY A 83 5.21 0.44 14.03
CA GLY A 83 5.58 0.01 15.39
C GLY A 83 6.11 -1.43 15.49
N ASN A 84 6.37 -2.09 14.36
CA ASN A 84 6.92 -3.43 14.29
C ASN A 84 8.46 -3.34 14.18
N ASP A 85 9.14 -3.24 15.31
CA ASP A 85 10.61 -3.25 15.39
C ASP A 85 11.06 -4.36 16.38
N PRO A 86 11.69 -5.46 15.90
CA PRO A 86 12.15 -5.66 14.52
C PRO A 86 11.01 -5.96 13.51
N PRO A 87 11.17 -5.58 12.22
CA PRO A 87 10.23 -5.96 11.18
C PRO A 87 10.06 -7.48 11.09
N PRO A 88 8.81 -7.99 10.94
CA PRO A 88 8.58 -9.41 10.74
C PRO A 88 9.17 -9.89 9.41
N PRO A 89 9.33 -11.21 9.20
CA PRO A 89 9.73 -11.74 7.90
C PRO A 89 8.76 -11.32 6.78
N MET A 90 9.29 -11.05 5.59
CA MET A 90 8.47 -10.70 4.43
C MET A 90 7.50 -11.84 4.07
N PRO A 91 6.27 -11.51 3.60
CA PRO A 91 5.32 -12.50 3.13
C PRO A 91 5.90 -13.28 1.94
N ARG A 92 5.66 -14.59 1.94
CA ARG A 92 6.11 -15.50 0.86
C ARG A 92 4.91 -16.00 0.07
N ARG A 93 5.09 -16.18 -1.23
CA ARG A 93 4.09 -16.83 -2.08
C ARG A 93 4.03 -18.31 -1.73
N HIS A 94 2.85 -18.81 -1.38
CA HIS A 94 2.58 -20.23 -1.24
C HIS A 94 2.04 -20.78 -2.56
N ILE A 95 2.68 -21.82 -3.11
CA ILE A 95 2.19 -22.55 -4.28
C ILE A 95 1.61 -23.86 -3.75
N PRO A 96 0.30 -24.12 -3.89
CA PRO A 96 -0.27 -25.42 -3.54
C PRO A 96 0.39 -26.51 -4.39
N GLY A 97 0.83 -27.59 -3.72
CA GLY A 97 1.37 -28.78 -4.37
C GLY A 97 0.30 -29.64 -5.01
#